data_AF-A0A7G9SEB5-F1
#
_entry.id   AF-A0A7G9SEB5-F1
#
_cell.length_a   1.000
_cell.length_b   1.000
_cell.length_c   1.000
_cell.angle_alpha   90.00
_cell.angle_beta   90.00
_cell.angle_gamma   90.00
#
_symmetry.space_group_name_H-M   'P 1'
#
loop_
_entity.id
_entity.type
_entity.pdbx_description
1 polymer ?
#
loop_
_entity_poly.entity_id
_entity_poly.type
_entity_poly.pdbx_seq_one_letter_code
_entity_poly.pdbx_strand_id
1 'polypeptide(L)'
;MMLEDFILSLGHEVRGPCESVDEAMRALDGEPFDLAILDVNLKGESVWPVATQLRDRGIPFVLASGGHVEPPPGEFADVAMIEKPYTIDRVTPVIDAALAE
;
A
#
# COMPACT_ATOMS: atom_id res chain seq x y z
N MET A 1 15.81 -7.23 -1.85
CA MET A 1 15.32 -6.84 -0.51
C MET A 1 13.82 -6.73 -0.60
N MET A 2 13.11 -7.16 0.43
CA MET A 2 11.64 -7.01 0.53
C MET A 2 11.31 -5.58 0.96
N LEU A 3 10.11 -5.11 0.62
CA LEU A 3 9.63 -3.76 0.97
C LEU A 3 9.68 -3.52 2.49
N GLU A 4 9.35 -4.55 3.27
CA GLU A 4 9.36 -4.52 4.74
C GLU A 4 10.73 -4.13 5.31
N ASP A 5 11.81 -4.62 4.72
CA ASP A 5 13.19 -4.34 5.14
C ASP A 5 13.53 -2.84 4.99
N PHE A 6 13.03 -2.21 3.91
CA PHE A 6 13.18 -0.78 3.71
C PHE A 6 12.40 0.02 4.74
N ILE A 7 11.15 -0.37 5.02
CA ILE A 7 10.29 0.31 6.01
C ILE A 7 10.91 0.22 7.41
N LEU A 8 11.39 -0.97 7.80
CA LEU A 8 12.10 -1.19 9.06
C LEU A 8 13.39 -0.37 9.14
N SER A 9 14.14 -0.27 8.04
CA SER A 9 15.37 0.54 7.97
C SER A 9 15.12 2.04 8.10
N LEU A 10 13.93 2.52 7.72
CA LEU A 10 13.49 3.90 7.91
C LEU A 10 12.99 4.18 9.34
N GLY A 11 12.90 3.15 10.20
CA GLY A 11 12.47 3.27 11.59
C GLY A 11 10.96 3.17 11.80
N HIS A 12 10.21 2.71 10.78
CA HIS A 12 8.78 2.46 10.88
C HIS A 12 8.50 1.00 11.28
N GLU A 13 7.31 0.75 11.82
CA GLU A 13 6.85 -0.59 12.14
C GLU A 13 6.04 -1.17 10.96
N VAL A 14 6.28 -2.44 10.65
CA VAL A 14 5.50 -3.17 9.64
C VAL A 14 4.58 -4.15 10.34
N ARG A 15 3.26 -3.92 10.24
CA ARG A 15 2.24 -4.81 10.83
C ARG A 15 2.02 -6.10 10.05
N GLY A 16 2.56 -6.19 8.84
CA GLY A 16 2.74 -7.45 8.13
C GLY A 16 2.42 -7.34 6.64
N PRO A 17 2.99 -8.25 5.83
CA PRO A 17 2.54 -8.43 4.46
C PRO A 17 1.20 -9.18 4.49
N CYS A 18 0.18 -8.58 3.88
CA CYS A 18 -1.07 -9.28 3.57
C CYS A 18 -0.95 -9.86 2.16
N GLU A 19 -1.08 -11.18 2.02
CA GLU A 19 -0.94 -11.84 0.71
C GLU A 19 -2.27 -11.97 -0.04
N SER A 20 -3.39 -11.64 0.62
CA SER A 20 -4.75 -11.73 0.10
C SER A 20 -5.61 -10.55 0.57
N VAL A 21 -6.68 -10.24 -0.17
CA VAL A 21 -7.65 -9.20 0.24
C VAL A 21 -8.28 -9.52 1.59
N ASP A 22 -8.62 -10.80 1.85
CA ASP A 22 -9.18 -11.22 3.14
C ASP A 22 -8.26 -10.86 4.32
N GLU A 23 -6.95 -11.13 4.19
CA GLU A 23 -5.97 -10.79 5.22
C GLU A 23 -5.86 -9.28 5.42
N ALA A 24 -5.84 -8.51 4.32
CA ALA A 24 -5.80 -7.06 4.38
C ALA A 24 -7.05 -6.47 5.04
N MET A 25 -8.23 -7.03 4.76
CA MET A 25 -9.51 -6.63 5.37
C MET A 25 -9.55 -6.98 6.86
N ARG A 26 -8.95 -8.10 7.27
CA ARG A 26 -8.82 -8.46 8.68
C ARG A 26 -7.81 -7.59 9.41
N ALA A 27 -6.73 -7.18 8.73
CA ALA A 27 -5.78 -6.21 9.26
C ALA A 27 -6.45 -4.84 9.46
N LEU A 28 -7.32 -4.42 8.53
CA LEU A 28 -8.15 -3.22 8.68
C LEU A 28 -9.06 -3.28 9.91
N ASP A 29 -9.65 -4.43 10.23
CA ASP A 29 -10.49 -4.59 11.43
C ASP A 29 -9.70 -4.67 12.75
N GLY A 30 -8.39 -4.89 12.65
CA GLY A 30 -7.49 -5.10 13.79
C GLY A 30 -6.91 -3.81 14.36
N GLU A 31 -5.59 -3.82 14.57
CA GLU A 31 -4.86 -2.68 15.13
C GLU A 31 -4.78 -1.49 14.16
N PRO A 32 -4.78 -0.26 14.68
CA PRO A 32 -4.64 0.94 13.84
C PRO A 32 -3.25 0.97 13.18
N PHE A 33 -3.21 1.54 11.98
CA PHE A 33 -2.00 1.82 11.23
C PHE A 33 -2.14 3.16 10.50
N ASP A 34 -1.01 3.83 10.31
CA ASP A 34 -0.97 5.20 9.77
C ASP A 34 -0.94 5.25 8.24
N LEU A 35 -0.43 4.18 7.60
CA LEU A 35 -0.24 4.10 6.16
C LEU A 35 -0.34 2.65 5.68
N ALA A 36 -0.96 2.44 4.52
CA ALA A 36 -0.98 1.14 3.84
C ALA A 36 -0.31 1.19 2.46
N ILE A 37 0.45 0.15 2.11
CA ILE A 37 0.97 -0.04 0.75
C ILE A 37 0.25 -1.25 0.15
N LEU A 38 -0.50 -1.01 -0.91
CA LEU A 38 -1.39 -1.97 -1.55
C LEU A 38 -0.86 -2.40 -2.91
N ASP A 39 -0.61 -3.69 -3.08
CA ASP A 39 -0.33 -4.23 -4.40
C ASP A 39 -1.59 -4.25 -5.26
N VAL A 40 -1.57 -3.67 -6.46
CA VAL A 40 -2.71 -3.68 -7.38
C VAL A 40 -3.19 -5.09 -7.71
N ASN A 41 -2.31 -6.10 -7.62
CA ASN A 41 -2.61 -7.50 -7.89
C ASN A 41 -2.14 -8.41 -6.73
N LEU A 42 -3.08 -8.81 -5.88
CA LEU A 42 -2.85 -9.80 -4.83
C LEU A 42 -3.25 -11.19 -5.34
N LYS A 43 -2.27 -11.95 -5.85
CA LYS A 43 -2.48 -13.34 -6.33
C LYS A 43 -3.60 -13.49 -7.37
N GLY A 44 -3.78 -12.47 -8.23
CA GLY A 44 -4.83 -12.45 -9.25
C GLY A 44 -6.14 -11.78 -8.81
N GLU A 45 -6.23 -11.33 -7.55
CA GLU A 45 -7.35 -10.54 -7.04
C GLU A 45 -6.99 -9.06 -7.02
N SER A 46 -7.97 -8.21 -7.33
CA SER A 46 -7.77 -6.77 -7.30
C SER A 46 -7.87 -6.25 -5.87
N VAL A 47 -6.97 -5.33 -5.50
CA VAL A 47 -6.91 -4.74 -4.15
C VAL A 47 -7.92 -3.61 -3.91
N TRP A 48 -8.70 -3.25 -4.93
CA TRP A 48 -9.72 -2.21 -4.88
C TRP A 48 -10.64 -2.24 -3.66
N PRO A 49 -11.23 -3.37 -3.22
CA PRO A 49 -12.06 -3.40 -2.01
C PRO A 49 -11.30 -2.93 -0.75
N VAL A 50 -10.00 -3.25 -0.64
CA VAL A 50 -9.14 -2.78 0.46
C VAL A 50 -8.91 -1.28 0.33
N ALA A 51 -8.60 -0.80 -0.87
CA ALA A 51 -8.37 0.62 -1.15
C ALA A 51 -9.61 1.47 -0.85
N THR A 52 -10.80 1.00 -1.23
CA THR A 52 -12.07 1.66 -0.90
C THR A 52 -12.26 1.73 0.62
N GLN A 53 -11.97 0.65 1.34
CA GLN A 53 -12.15 0.63 2.80
C GLN A 53 -11.14 1.54 3.52
N LEU A 54 -9.89 1.61 3.06
CA LEU A 54 -8.89 2.56 3.57
C LEU A 54 -9.36 4.00 3.38
N ARG A 55 -9.88 4.31 2.19
CA ARG A 55 -10.42 5.64 1.88
C ARG A 55 -11.61 6.00 2.76
N ASP A 56 -12.55 5.07 2.97
CA ASP A 56 -13.71 5.27 3.83
C ASP A 56 -13.30 5.55 5.29
N ARG A 57 -12.22 4.90 5.74
CA ARG A 57 -11.61 5.13 7.06
C ARG A 57 -10.73 6.38 7.13
N GLY A 58 -10.46 7.05 6.01
CA GLY A 58 -9.57 8.20 5.93
C GLY A 58 -8.09 7.87 6.17
N ILE A 59 -7.69 6.60 5.95
CA ILE A 59 -6.31 6.17 6.11
C ILE A 59 -5.58 6.38 4.77
N PRO A 60 -4.45 7.10 4.73
CA PRO A 60 -3.69 7.27 3.51
C PRO A 60 -3.11 5.92 3.06
N PHE A 61 -3.04 5.72 1.74
CA PHE A 61 -2.50 4.50 1.17
C PHE A 61 -1.79 4.77 -0.15
N VAL A 62 -0.96 3.81 -0.55
CA VAL A 62 -0.10 3.88 -1.71
C VAL A 62 -0.34 2.64 -2.54
N LEU A 63 -0.51 2.81 -3.85
CA LEU A 63 -0.63 1.70 -4.77
C LEU A 63 0.75 1.23 -5.20
N ALA A 64 0.94 -0.07 -5.33
CA ALA A 64 2.16 -0.68 -5.80
C ALA A 64 1.87 -1.59 -6.98
N SER A 65 2.60 -1.40 -8.07
CA SER A 65 2.31 -2.06 -9.34
C SER A 65 3.53 -2.78 -9.90
N GLY A 66 3.33 -4.02 -10.33
CA GLY A 66 4.35 -4.86 -10.95
C GLY A 66 4.14 -5.02 -12.46
N GLY A 67 4.84 -4.23 -13.26
CA GLY A 67 4.82 -4.36 -14.73
C GLY A 67 3.63 -3.67 -15.38
N HIS A 68 3.14 -4.22 -16.49
CA HIS A 68 2.03 -3.65 -17.26
C HIS A 68 0.70 -4.04 -16.61
N VAL A 69 0.29 -3.29 -15.61
CA VAL A 69 -0.99 -3.49 -14.93
C VAL A 69 -1.98 -2.45 -15.40
N GLU A 70 -3.26 -2.82 -15.42
CA GLU A 70 -4.33 -1.89 -15.78
C GLU A 70 -4.28 -0.64 -14.89
N PRO A 71 -4.55 0.54 -15.46
CA PRO A 71 -4.58 1.76 -14.68
C PRO A 71 -5.59 1.63 -13.54
N PRO A 72 -5.30 2.22 -12.37
CA PRO A 72 -6.26 2.21 -11.27
C PRO A 72 -7.60 2.81 -11.71
N PRO A 73 -8.72 2.36 -11.12
CA PRO A 73 -10.01 3.01 -11.26
C PRO A 73 -9.89 4.52 -11.04
N GLY A 74 -10.70 5.31 -11.75
CA GLY A 74 -10.60 6.77 -11.71
C GLY A 74 -10.72 7.37 -10.30
N GLU A 75 -11.35 6.66 -9.36
CA GLU A 75 -11.38 7.07 -7.95
C GLU A 75 -9.99 7.03 -7.29
N PHE A 76 -9.10 6.11 -7.70
CA PHE A 76 -7.75 5.97 -7.16
C PHE A 76 -6.67 6.59 -8.05
N ALA A 77 -7.06 7.38 -9.07
CA ALA A 77 -6.12 8.04 -9.96
C ALA A 77 -5.24 9.09 -9.28
N ASP A 78 -5.73 9.70 -8.19
CA ASP A 78 -5.00 10.67 -7.37
C ASP A 78 -4.09 10.01 -6.31
N VAL A 79 -4.11 8.68 -6.18
CA VAL A 79 -3.32 7.95 -5.19
C VAL A 79 -1.89 7.75 -5.67
N ALA A 80 -0.90 7.95 -4.80
CA ALA A 80 0.50 7.70 -5.12
C ALA A 80 0.71 6.25 -5.57
N MET A 81 1.42 6.06 -6.69
CA MET A 81 1.73 4.73 -7.23
C MET A 81 3.24 4.49 -7.31
N ILE A 82 3.69 3.37 -6.76
CA ILE A 82 5.07 2.90 -6.80
C ILE A 82 5.18 1.74 -7.80
N GLU A 83 6.03 1.92 -8.81
CA GLU A 83 6.36 0.85 -9.73
C GLU A 83 7.49 -0.03 -9.19
N LYS A 84 7.28 -1.35 -9.23
CA LYS A 84 8.31 -2.35 -8.95
C LYS A 84 9.40 -2.32 -10.02
N PRO A 85 10.68 -2.55 -9.66
CA PRO A 85 11.17 -3.00 -8.35
C PRO A 85 11.17 -1.91 -7.28
N TYR A 86 10.79 -2.28 -6.05
CA TYR A 86 10.84 -1.38 -4.90
C TYR A 86 12.28 -0.99 -4.58
N THR A 87 12.53 0.30 -4.50
CA THR A 87 13.80 0.88 -4.07
C THR A 87 13.56 1.86 -2.95
N ILE A 88 14.52 2.00 -2.03
CA ILE A 88 14.44 2.95 -0.91
C ILE A 88 14.14 4.36 -1.44
N ASP A 89 14.80 4.76 -2.53
CA ASP A 89 14.67 6.08 -3.15
C ASP A 89 13.25 6.36 -3.69
N ARG A 90 12.49 5.32 -4.04
CA ARG A 90 11.09 5.44 -4.49
C ARG A 90 10.09 5.32 -3.35
N VAL A 91 10.39 4.51 -2.35
CA VAL A 91 9.48 4.23 -1.24
C VAL A 91 9.51 5.36 -0.21
N THR A 92 10.70 5.84 0.14
CA THR A 92 10.90 6.92 1.13
C THR A 92 10.06 8.17 0.86
N PRO A 93 10.13 8.82 -0.32
CA PRO A 93 9.38 10.05 -0.55
C PRO A 93 7.86 9.83 -0.51
N VAL A 94 7.40 8.62 -0.85
CA VAL A 94 5.97 8.30 -0.86
C VAL A 94 5.46 8.05 0.55
N ILE A 95 6.24 7.36 1.40
CA ILE A 95 5.93 7.21 2.82
C ILE A 95 5.95 8.57 3.52
N ASP A 96 6.98 9.38 3.27
CA ASP A 96 7.12 10.71 3.87
C ASP A 96 5.96 11.62 3.49
N ALA A 97 5.60 11.66 2.19
CA ALA A 97 4.45 12.44 1.72
C ALA A 97 3.12 11.96 2.32
N ALA A 98 2.94 10.66 2.51
CA ALA A 98 1.70 10.10 3.05
C ALA A 98 1.58 10.25 4.58
N LEU A 99 2.70 10.40 5.29
CA LEU A 99 2.73 10.61 6.74
C LEU A 99 2.87 12.09 7.15
N ALA A 100 3.11 13.00 6.19
CA ALA A 100 3.30 14.42 6.44
C ALA A 100 2.00 15.23 6.56
N GLU A 101 0.82 14.59 6.48
CA GLU A 101 -0.51 15.24 6.60
C GLU A 101 -1.09 15.22 8.02
#